data_AF-A0A971EH88-F1
#
_entry.id   AF-A0A971EH88-F1
#
_cell.length_a   1.000
_cell.length_b   1.000
_cell.length_c   1.000
_cell.angle_alpha   90.00
_cell.angle_beta   90.00
_cell.angle_gamma   90.00
#
_symmetry.space_group_name_H-M   'P 1'
#
loop_
_entity.id
_entity.type
_entity.pdbx_description
1 polymer ?
#
loop_
_entity_poly.entity_id
_entity_poly.type
_entity_poly.pdbx_seq_one_letter_code
_entity_poly.pdbx_strand_id
1 'polypeptide(L)'
;MISSATSRCFTSDVDADVLSLARYHARQAGVEGHIPWQRLPLSELSARQKYGYVICNPPYGQQVEDVPSVQRLYREMGQVFRKLDTWSFFVLTAYPGFGRYSGRRAYKKRKLYNGRIQCYYYHFPGPRPPRLNGTQPVSSPV
;
A
#
# COMPACT_ATOMS: atom_id res chain seq x y z
N MET A 1 -31.34 -3.34 8.26
CA MET A 1 -30.07 -3.98 8.69
C MET A 1 -28.97 -3.49 7.78
N ILE A 2 -28.16 -2.52 8.24
CA ILE A 2 -27.00 -2.05 7.48
C ILE A 2 -25.95 -3.15 7.60
N SER A 3 -25.66 -3.83 6.49
CA SER A 3 -24.56 -4.77 6.38
C SER A 3 -23.27 -4.04 6.78
N SER A 4 -22.71 -4.36 7.94
CA SER A 4 -21.40 -3.84 8.34
C SER A 4 -20.36 -4.47 7.43
N ALA A 5 -20.02 -3.78 6.34
CA ALA A 5 -18.87 -4.13 5.54
C ALA A 5 -17.65 -4.02 6.46
N THR A 6 -17.19 -5.16 6.98
CA THR A 6 -15.99 -5.23 7.80
C THR A 6 -14.82 -4.95 6.87
N SER A 7 -14.39 -3.68 6.80
CA SER A 7 -13.21 -3.29 6.05
C SER A 7 -12.02 -4.02 6.63
N ARG A 8 -11.49 -4.98 5.86
CA ARG A 8 -10.33 -5.78 6.26
C ARG A 8 -9.08 -4.93 6.04
N CYS A 9 -8.58 -4.32 7.11
CA CYS A 9 -7.25 -3.75 7.13
C CYS A 9 -6.24 -4.91 7.19
N PHE A 10 -5.05 -4.74 6.64
CA PHE A 10 -3.93 -5.66 6.81
C PHE A 10 -2.71 -4.82 7.14
N THR A 11 -1.97 -5.18 8.18
CA THR A 11 -0.74 -4.47 8.57
C THR A 11 0.36 -5.48 8.82
N SER A 12 1.52 -5.26 8.20
CA SER A 12 2.66 -6.16 8.31
C SER A 12 3.99 -5.43 8.30
N ASP A 13 4.96 -6.03 8.99
CA ASP A 13 6.37 -5.68 8.94
C ASP A 13 7.21 -6.96 9.12
N VAL A 14 8.48 -6.94 8.72
CA VAL A 14 9.43 -8.04 8.96
C VAL A 14 9.98 -7.99 10.39
N ASP A 15 10.00 -6.80 10.98
CA ASP A 15 10.54 -6.54 12.32
C ASP A 15 9.44 -6.69 13.39
N ALA A 16 9.67 -7.61 14.33
CA ALA A 16 8.74 -7.89 15.42
C ALA A 16 8.69 -6.74 16.44
N ASP A 17 9.79 -6.02 16.64
CA ASP A 17 9.88 -4.93 17.60
C ASP A 17 9.10 -3.72 17.08
N VAL A 18 9.19 -3.43 15.77
CA VAL A 18 8.38 -2.41 15.10
C VAL A 18 6.89 -2.75 15.22
N LEU A 19 6.49 -4.01 15.02
CA LEU A 19 5.09 -4.43 15.19
C LEU A 19 4.60 -4.29 16.64
N SER A 20 5.45 -4.62 17.62
CA SER A 20 5.15 -4.44 19.04
C SER A 20 4.90 -2.97 19.37
N LEU A 21 5.79 -2.09 18.91
CA LEU A 21 5.68 -0.65 19.10
C LEU A 21 4.43 -0.07 18.40
N ALA A 22 4.16 -0.50 17.16
CA ALA A 22 2.98 -0.08 16.41
C ALA A 22 1.68 -0.50 17.12
N ARG A 23 1.64 -1.71 17.68
CA ARG A 23 0.50 -2.18 18.49
C ARG A 23 0.34 -1.35 19.77
N TYR A 24 1.44 -1.02 20.45
CA TYR A 24 1.40 -0.13 21.61
C TYR A 24 0.79 1.22 21.25
N HIS A 25 1.23 1.87 20.17
CA HIS A 25 0.65 3.15 19.73
C HIS A 25 -0.80 3.02 19.27
N ALA A 26 -1.17 1.94 18.59
CA ALA A 26 -2.55 1.69 18.20
C ALA A 26 -3.47 1.54 19.42
N ARG A 27 -2.97 0.95 20.52
CA ARG A 27 -3.69 0.89 21.79
C ARG A 27 -3.88 2.26 22.41
N GLN A 28 -2.82 3.08 22.45
CA GLN A 28 -2.91 4.47 22.94
C GLN A 28 -3.90 5.30 22.13
N ALA A 29 -3.98 5.05 20.82
CA ALA A 29 -4.94 5.71 19.92
C ALA A 29 -6.35 5.10 19.94
N GLY A 30 -6.59 4.01 20.68
CA GLY A 30 -7.90 3.36 20.78
C GLY A 30 -8.35 2.61 19.52
N VAL A 31 -7.44 2.30 18.59
CA VAL A 31 -7.74 1.67 17.29
C VAL A 31 -7.21 0.25 17.14
N GLU A 32 -6.56 -0.32 18.17
CA GLU A 32 -5.95 -1.65 18.14
C GLU A 32 -6.90 -2.74 17.63
N GLY A 33 -8.18 -2.70 18.03
CA GLY A 33 -9.20 -3.68 17.64
C GLY A 33 -9.58 -3.68 16.15
N HIS A 34 -9.15 -2.68 15.38
CA HIS A 34 -9.43 -2.54 13.94
C HIS A 34 -8.24 -2.94 13.06
N ILE A 35 -7.08 -3.22 13.64
CA ILE A 35 -5.83 -3.44 12.91
C ILE A 35 -5.34 -4.86 13.19
N PRO A 36 -5.40 -5.78 12.21
CA PRO A 36 -4.74 -7.07 12.35
C PRO A 36 -3.24 -6.90 12.05
N TRP A 37 -2.43 -7.58 12.86
CA TRP A 37 -0.97 -7.51 12.82
C TRP A 37 -0.39 -8.82 12.31
N GLN A 38 0.52 -8.77 11.35
CA GLN A 38 1.21 -9.94 10.84
C GLN A 38 2.70 -9.67 10.65
N ARG A 39 3.56 -10.56 11.14
CA ARG A 39 4.97 -10.54 10.76
C ARG A 39 5.11 -11.20 9.39
N LEU A 40 5.34 -10.39 8.36
CA LEU A 40 5.38 -10.84 6.97
C LEU A 40 6.31 -9.94 6.14
N PRO A 41 7.30 -10.50 5.44
CA PRO A 41 8.10 -9.71 4.51
C PRO A 41 7.25 -9.28 3.31
N LEU A 42 7.60 -8.12 2.73
CA LEU A 42 6.89 -7.57 1.57
C LEU A 42 6.80 -8.56 0.40
N SER A 43 7.86 -9.33 0.15
CA SER A 43 7.95 -10.30 -0.94
C SER A 43 6.84 -11.36 -0.92
N GLU A 44 6.29 -11.64 0.26
CA GLU A 44 5.21 -12.59 0.51
C GLU A 44 3.81 -11.94 0.56
N LEU A 45 3.73 -10.61 0.47
CA LEU A 45 2.47 -9.89 0.45
C LEU A 45 1.62 -10.37 -0.72
N SER A 46 0.46 -10.94 -0.39
CA SER A 46 -0.53 -11.41 -1.35
C SER A 46 -1.92 -11.19 -0.77
N ALA A 47 -2.90 -10.97 -1.65
CA ALA A 47 -4.27 -10.76 -1.27
C ALA A 47 -5.20 -11.40 -2.30
N ARG A 48 -6.25 -12.09 -1.82
CA ARG A 48 -7.32 -12.63 -2.68
C ARG A 48 -8.32 -11.55 -3.08
N GLN A 49 -8.43 -10.49 -2.28
CA GLN A 49 -9.33 -9.37 -2.55
C GLN A 49 -8.80 -8.55 -3.73
N LYS A 50 -9.72 -7.95 -4.48
CA LYS A 50 -9.42 -7.03 -5.58
C LYS A 50 -9.71 -5.60 -5.16
N TYR A 51 -9.10 -4.65 -5.85
CA TYR A 51 -9.38 -3.22 -5.69
C TYR A 51 -9.05 -2.66 -4.30
N GLY A 52 -8.04 -3.22 -3.64
CA GLY A 52 -7.55 -2.73 -2.36
C GLY A 52 -6.55 -1.57 -2.50
N TYR A 53 -6.08 -1.11 -1.34
CA TYR A 53 -5.11 -0.04 -1.20
C TYR A 53 -3.91 -0.52 -0.39
N VAL A 54 -2.70 -0.25 -0.88
CA VAL A 54 -1.46 -0.39 -0.11
C VAL A 54 -0.87 1.01 0.11
N ILE A 55 -0.64 1.36 1.36
CA ILE A 55 0.00 2.61 1.76
C ILE A 55 1.25 2.24 2.55
N CYS A 56 2.40 2.76 2.16
CA CYS A 56 3.66 2.44 2.84
C CYS A 56 4.65 3.61 2.82
N ASN A 57 5.51 3.63 3.83
CA ASN A 57 6.65 4.54 3.95
C ASN A 57 7.93 3.67 4.08
N PRO A 58 8.39 3.04 2.98
CA PRO A 58 9.53 2.14 3.04
C PRO A 58 10.83 2.88 3.42
N PRO A 59 11.85 2.16 3.92
CA PRO A 59 13.16 2.73 4.13
C PRO A 59 13.70 3.32 2.83
N TYR A 60 14.42 4.44 2.93
CA TYR A 60 14.89 5.21 1.77
C TYR A 60 16.41 5.47 1.74
N GLY A 61 17.16 4.76 2.59
CA GLY A 61 18.62 4.72 2.56
C GLY A 61 19.24 6.03 3.03
N GLN A 62 18.94 6.40 4.27
CA GLN A 62 19.53 7.60 4.88
C GLN A 62 21.05 7.45 5.08
N GLN A 63 21.53 6.20 5.23
CA GLN A 63 22.94 5.83 5.29
C GLN A 63 23.36 5.17 3.97
N VAL A 64 24.64 5.33 3.59
CA VAL A 64 25.15 4.89 2.27
C VAL A 64 25.14 3.37 2.15
N GLU A 65 25.48 2.68 3.23
CA GLU A 65 25.48 1.23 3.40
C GLU A 65 24.12 0.58 3.15
N ASP A 66 23.03 1.33 3.33
CA ASP A 66 21.65 0.82 3.16
C ASP A 66 21.17 0.91 1.71
N VAL A 67 21.87 1.66 0.85
CA VAL A 67 21.43 1.92 -0.53
C VAL A 67 21.21 0.63 -1.32
N PRO A 68 22.11 -0.38 -1.31
CA PRO A 68 21.89 -1.63 -2.04
C PRO A 68 20.65 -2.40 -1.55
N SER A 69 20.42 -2.43 -0.24
CA SER A 69 19.28 -3.08 0.40
C SER A 69 17.96 -2.40 0.02
N VAL A 70 17.94 -1.06 0.04
CA VAL A 70 16.79 -0.25 -0.36
C VAL A 70 16.46 -0.43 -1.84
N GLN A 71 17.47 -0.48 -2.71
CA GLN A 71 17.27 -0.76 -4.13
C GLN A 71 16.65 -2.15 -4.36
N ARG A 72 17.09 -3.16 -3.61
CA ARG A 72 16.51 -4.51 -3.65
C ARG A 72 15.04 -4.49 -3.22
N LEU A 73 14.73 -3.85 -2.10
CA LEU A 73 13.37 -3.68 -1.62
C LEU A 73 12.48 -3.03 -2.68
N TYR A 74 12.95 -1.99 -3.36
CA TYR A 74 12.15 -1.31 -4.39
C TYR A 74 11.92 -2.17 -5.64
N ARG A 75 12.86 -3.04 -6.01
CA ARG A 75 12.63 -4.05 -7.06
C ARG A 75 11.58 -5.07 -6.62
N GLU A 76 11.61 -5.52 -5.37
CA GLU A 76 10.60 -6.42 -4.79
C GLU A 76 9.22 -5.76 -4.73
N MET A 77 9.13 -4.47 -4.34
CA MET A 77 7.88 -3.70 -4.44
C MET A 77 7.31 -3.74 -5.86
N GLY A 78 8.17 -3.54 -6.87
CA GLY A 78 7.75 -3.65 -8.28
C GLY A 78 7.23 -5.04 -8.67
N GLN A 79 7.74 -6.12 -8.06
CA GLN A 79 7.22 -7.48 -8.26
C GLN A 79 5.84 -7.65 -7.61
N VAL A 80 5.67 -7.17 -6.38
CA VAL A 80 4.39 -7.23 -5.64
C VAL A 80 3.32 -6.40 -6.35
N PHE A 81 3.67 -5.20 -6.83
CA PHE A 81 2.73 -4.32 -7.53
C PHE A 81 2.18 -4.94 -8.82
N ARG A 82 2.94 -5.85 -9.44
CA ARG A 82 2.49 -6.61 -10.62
C ARG A 82 1.56 -7.76 -10.26
N LYS A 83 1.78 -8.43 -9.12
CA LYS A 83 0.90 -9.51 -8.64
C LYS A 83 -0.46 -8.97 -8.18
N LEU A 84 -0.47 -7.76 -7.62
CA LEU A 84 -1.66 -7.06 -7.12
C LEU A 84 -2.15 -6.03 -8.15
N ASP A 85 -2.44 -6.49 -9.37
CA ASP A 85 -2.75 -5.68 -10.55
C ASP A 85 -3.96 -4.74 -10.42
N THR A 86 -4.97 -5.14 -9.64
CA THR A 86 -6.17 -4.35 -9.37
C THR A 86 -6.02 -3.34 -8.24
N TRP A 87 -4.91 -3.38 -7.50
CA TRP A 87 -4.70 -2.58 -6.30
C TRP A 87 -4.12 -1.20 -6.62
N SER A 88 -4.43 -0.24 -5.76
CA SER A 88 -3.80 1.08 -5.79
C SER A 88 -2.68 1.17 -4.76
N PHE A 89 -1.54 1.73 -5.14
CA PHE A 89 -0.36 1.86 -4.28
C PHE A 89 -0.03 3.31 -4.00
N PHE A 90 0.33 3.58 -2.75
CA PHE A 90 0.80 4.85 -2.27
C PHE A 90 2.12 4.64 -1.52
N VAL A 91 3.17 5.30 -2.00
CA VAL A 91 4.53 5.13 -1.47
C VAL A 91 5.11 6.48 -1.13
N LEU A 92 5.49 6.67 0.13
CA LEU A 92 6.25 7.83 0.60
C LEU A 92 7.73 7.46 0.66
N THR A 93 8.60 8.15 -0.08
CA THR A 93 10.05 7.91 -0.03
C THR A 93 10.83 9.16 -0.41
N ALA A 94 11.98 9.36 0.23
CA ALA A 94 12.95 10.39 -0.17
C ALA A 94 13.91 9.90 -1.27
N TYR A 95 13.92 8.60 -1.60
CA TYR A 95 14.87 8.03 -2.53
C TYR A 95 14.57 8.45 -3.98
N PRO A 96 15.46 9.21 -4.65
CA PRO A 96 15.17 9.76 -5.97
C PRO A 96 14.95 8.69 -7.05
N GLY A 97 15.63 7.55 -6.92
CA GLY A 97 15.62 6.45 -7.89
C GLY A 97 14.43 5.50 -7.78
N PHE A 98 13.45 5.75 -6.91
CA PHE A 98 12.37 4.80 -6.64
C PHE A 98 11.63 4.35 -7.90
N GLY A 99 11.27 5.29 -8.79
CA GLY A 99 10.57 4.97 -10.05
C GLY A 99 11.36 4.08 -11.02
N ARG A 100 12.71 4.11 -10.96
CA ARG A 100 13.56 3.24 -11.76
C ARG A 100 13.52 1.80 -11.23
N TYR A 101 13.62 1.63 -9.92
CA TYR A 101 13.70 0.30 -9.29
C TYR A 101 12.35 -0.39 -9.17
N SER A 102 11.27 0.37 -8.93
CA SER A 102 9.91 -0.19 -8.89
C SER A 102 9.41 -0.65 -10.26
N GLY A 103 10.06 -0.23 -11.35
CA GLY A 103 9.69 -0.60 -12.73
C GLY A 103 8.33 -0.05 -13.16
N ARG A 104 7.73 0.88 -12.41
CA ARG A 104 6.40 1.44 -12.70
C ARG A 104 6.47 2.97 -12.66
N ARG A 105 5.91 3.62 -13.69
CA ARG A 105 5.75 5.07 -13.71
C ARG A 105 4.57 5.45 -12.81
N ALA A 106 4.79 6.36 -11.86
CA ALA A 106 3.71 6.87 -11.04
C ALA A 106 2.77 7.75 -11.85
N TYR A 107 1.48 7.64 -11.57
CA TYR A 107 0.46 8.49 -12.18
C TYR A 107 0.52 9.91 -11.59
N LYS A 108 0.72 10.01 -10.27
CA LYS A 108 0.95 11.28 -9.58
C LYS A 108 2.18 11.15 -8.68
N LYS A 109 2.98 12.22 -8.66
CA LYS A 109 4.15 12.39 -7.79
C LYS A 109 4.01 13.74 -7.10
N ARG A 110 3.78 13.75 -5.79
CA ARG A 110 3.63 14.98 -4.98
C ARG A 110 4.85 15.14 -4.09
N LYS A 111 5.42 16.35 -4.05
CA LYS A 111 6.50 16.68 -3.13
C LYS A 111 5.91 16.90 -1.74
N LEU A 112 6.49 16.26 -0.73
CA LEU A 112 6.16 16.39 0.69
C LEU A 112 7.44 16.57 1.50
N TYR A 113 7.30 16.91 2.77
CA TYR A 113 8.41 16.98 3.72
C TYR A 113 8.10 16.11 4.93
N ASN A 114 9.00 15.18 5.25
CA ASN A 114 8.97 14.42 6.49
C ASN A 114 10.03 15.04 7.43
N GLY A 115 9.59 15.94 8.30
CA GLY A 115 10.49 16.84 9.03
C GLY A 115 11.29 17.72 8.06
N ARG A 116 12.62 17.66 8.13
CA ARG A 116 13.52 18.40 7.22
C ARG A 116 13.86 17.64 5.93
N ILE A 117 13.36 16.42 5.76
CA ILE A 117 13.69 15.56 4.62
C ILE A 117 12.64 15.75 3.53
N GLN A 118 13.09 16.16 2.34
CA GLN A 118 12.23 16.23 1.17
C GLN A 118 11.90 14.82 0.68
N CYS A 119 10.62 14.48 0.66
CA CYS A 119 10.10 13.22 0.17
C CYS A 119 9.20 13.41 -1.04
N TYR A 120 8.95 12.31 -1.75
CA TYR A 120 7.90 12.23 -2.75
C TYR A 120 6.87 11.19 -2.35
N TYR A 121 5.60 11.57 -2.48
CA TYR A 121 4.46 10.69 -2.38
C TYR A 121 4.02 10.26 -3.78
N TYR A 122 4.28 8.99 -4.09
CA TYR A 122 3.98 8.36 -5.36
C TYR A 122 2.62 7.68 -5.28
N HIS A 123 1.79 7.90 -6.29
CA HIS A 123 0.48 7.26 -6.43
C HIS A 123 0.43 6.44 -7.73
N PHE A 124 0.09 5.17 -7.59
CA PHE A 124 -0.12 4.21 -8.66
C PHE A 124 -1.56 3.69 -8.58
N PRO A 125 -2.51 4.29 -9.32
CA PRO A 125 -3.90 3.87 -9.27
C PRO A 125 -4.06 2.47 -9.88
N GLY A 126 -4.84 1.63 -9.21
CA GLY A 126 -5.42 0.43 -9.79
C GLY A 126 -6.64 0.76 -10.66
N PRO A 127 -7.09 -0.16 -11.52
CA PRO A 127 -8.35 -0.03 -12.25
C PRO A 127 -9.53 0.11 -11.28
N ARG A 128 -10.58 0.83 -11.70
CA ARG A 128 -11.83 0.87 -10.94
C ARG A 128 -12.59 -0.45 -11.11
N PRO A 129 -13.33 -0.92 -10.07
CA PRO A 129 -14.27 -2.02 -10.24
C PRO A 129 -15.25 -1.72 -11.39
N PRO A 130 -15.67 -2.74 -12.16
CA PRO A 130 -16.77 -2.58 -13.12
C PRO A 130 -18.00 -1.99 -12.42
N ARG A 131 -18.71 -1.08 -13.09
CA ARG A 131 -20.01 -0.63 -12.60
C ARG A 131 -20.94 -1.85 -12.61
N LEU A 132 -21.64 -2.09 -11.51
CA LEU A 132 -22.72 -3.07 -11.49
C LEU A 132 -23.82 -2.52 -12.42
N ASN A 133 -23.93 -3.04 -13.64
CA ASN A 133 -24.99 -2.68 -14.57
C ASN A 133 -26.31 -3.27 -14.05
N GLY A 134 -26.99 -2.53 -13.17
CA GLY A 134 -28.32 -2.83 -12.68
C GLY A 134 -29.39 -2.11 -13.49
N THR A 135 -29.48 -2.32 -14.80
CA THR A 135 -30.70 -2.05 -15.59
C THR A 135 -30.66 -2.92 -16.83
N GLN A 136 -31.34 -4.08 -16.77
CA GLN A 136 -31.87 -4.68 -17.99
C GLN A 136 -32.89 -3.68 -18.55
N PRO A 137 -32.90 -3.36 -19.85
CA PRO A 137 -34.01 -2.59 -20.41
C PRO A 137 -35.29 -3.36 -20.12
N VAL A 138 -36.19 -2.74 -19.37
CA VAL A 138 -37.53 -3.30 -19.14
C VAL A 138 -38.16 -3.37 -20.52
N SER A 139 -38.33 -4.58 -21.06
CA SER A 139 -39.15 -4.78 -22.25
C SER A 139 -40.56 -4.34 -21.89
N SER A 140 -41.01 -3.21 -22.43
CA SER A 140 -42.40 -2.79 -22.33
C SER A 140 -43.29 -3.89 -22.90
N PRO A 141 -44.31 -4.36 -22.16
CA PRO A 141 -45.35 -5.15 -22.76
C PRO A 141 -46.29 -4.24 -23.57
N VAL A 142 -46.50 -4.67 -24.82
CA VAL A 142 -47.46 -4.22 -25.85
C VAL A 142 -47.08 -2.96 -26.61
#